data_AF-M1A7I0-F1
#
_entry.id   AF-M1A7I0-F1
#
_cell.length_a   1.000
_cell.length_b   1.000
_cell.length_c   1.000
_cell.angle_alpha   90.00
_cell.angle_beta   90.00
_cell.angle_gamma   90.00
#
_symmetry.space_group_name_H-M   'P 1'
#
loop_
_entity.id
_entity.type
_entity.pdbx_description
1 polymer ?
#
loop_
_entity_poly.entity_id
_entity_poly.type
_entity_poly.pdbx_seq_one_letter_code
_entity_poly.pdbx_strand_id
1 'polypeptide(L)'
;MEYEDVNLDDINAAFDDTEEEASNEQCDNADAGPLALNAFDLIILSQGLNLSILFDRGQDSMKHHQTRFLTQKPAKVVLSSMEVVAQSMGFKTHIRNFKMRVEGLSANKTSHFSVILEVFEVAPTFFMVDVQKAAGDASEFLKFYKNFCGNLEDIIWRPPDESCKSRVTKARSRKR
;
A
#
# COMPACT_ATOMS: atom_id res chain seq x y z
N MET A 1 42.16 -36.88 -9.67
CA MET A 1 41.11 -35.86 -9.69
C MET A 1 41.62 -34.74 -8.82
N GLU A 2 42.17 -33.70 -9.45
CA GLU A 2 42.62 -32.50 -8.74
C GLU A 2 41.38 -31.65 -8.47
N TYR A 3 41.16 -31.31 -7.21
CA TYR A 3 40.11 -30.39 -6.81
C TYR A 3 40.71 -28.99 -6.91
N GLU A 4 40.26 -28.20 -7.89
CA GLU A 4 40.62 -26.79 -7.96
C GLU A 4 40.00 -26.07 -6.77
N ASP A 5 40.85 -25.41 -5.99
CA ASP A 5 40.46 -24.57 -4.87
C ASP A 5 39.89 -23.27 -5.43
N VAL A 6 38.56 -23.14 -5.42
CA VAL A 6 37.86 -22.01 -6.04
C VAL A 6 37.95 -20.82 -5.09
N ASN A 7 38.72 -19.80 -5.47
CA ASN A 7 38.81 -18.55 -4.70
C ASN A 7 37.49 -17.76 -4.82
N LEU A 8 36.79 -17.59 -3.71
CA LEU A 8 35.50 -16.88 -3.63
C LEU A 8 35.64 -15.45 -3.07
N ASP A 9 36.86 -14.96 -2.87
CA ASP A 9 37.11 -13.65 -2.26
C ASP A 9 36.54 -12.49 -3.09
N ASP A 10 36.57 -12.57 -4.43
CA ASP A 10 36.01 -11.53 -5.31
C ASP A 10 34.49 -11.43 -5.18
N ILE A 11 33.80 -12.54 -4.89
CA ILE A 11 32.35 -12.57 -4.67
C ILE A 11 32.04 -11.94 -3.31
N ASN A 12 32.80 -12.28 -2.27
CA ASN A 12 32.61 -11.67 -0.95
C ASN A 12 32.91 -10.16 -0.99
N ALA A 13 33.94 -9.71 -1.72
CA ALA A 13 34.27 -8.30 -1.85
C ALA A 13 33.17 -7.46 -2.53
N ALA A 14 32.37 -8.06 -3.43
CA ALA A 14 31.26 -7.37 -4.09
C ALA A 14 30.04 -7.14 -3.17
N PHE A 15 29.94 -7.89 -2.07
CA PHE A 15 28.86 -7.75 -1.08
C PHE A 15 29.35 -7.14 0.25
N ASP A 16 30.65 -6.88 0.39
CA ASP A 16 31.28 -6.25 1.56
C ASP A 16 31.34 -4.70 1.41
N ASP A 17 30.46 -4.13 0.57
CA ASP A 17 30.16 -2.70 0.58
C ASP A 17 29.41 -2.40 1.88
N THR A 18 30.20 -2.19 2.94
CA THR A 18 29.90 -1.50 4.19
C THR A 18 28.40 -1.43 4.44
N GLU A 19 27.87 -2.41 5.18
CA GLU A 19 26.72 -2.18 6.02
C GLU A 19 27.11 -0.99 6.93
N GLU A 20 26.92 0.24 6.44
CA GLU A 20 26.61 1.35 7.31
C GLU A 20 25.49 0.79 8.14
N GLU A 21 25.80 0.50 9.41
CA GLU A 21 24.82 0.16 10.39
C GLU A 21 23.75 1.24 10.25
N ALA A 22 22.68 0.88 9.57
CA ALA A 22 21.42 1.58 9.61
C ALA A 22 21.05 1.39 11.07
N SER A 23 21.59 2.29 11.88
CA SER A 23 21.23 2.49 13.26
C SER A 23 19.72 2.49 13.19
N ASN A 24 19.17 1.37 13.65
CA ASN A 24 17.76 1.26 13.92
C ASN A 24 17.60 2.11 15.17
N GLU A 25 17.77 3.42 15.00
CA GLU A 25 17.27 4.45 15.87
C GLU A 25 15.77 4.25 15.78
N GLN A 26 15.30 3.26 16.54
CA GLN A 26 13.97 3.21 17.06
C GLN A 26 13.88 4.36 18.05
N CYS A 27 13.94 5.56 17.48
CA CYS A 27 13.54 6.76 18.13
C CYS A 27 12.04 6.58 18.29
N ASP A 28 11.62 6.40 19.54
CA ASP A 28 10.24 6.60 20.00
C ASP A 28 9.89 8.09 19.83
N ASN A 29 9.99 8.58 18.59
CA ASN A 29 9.49 9.86 18.16
C ASN A 29 7.99 9.71 17.95
N ALA A 30 7.25 9.62 19.04
CA ALA A 30 5.80 9.78 19.01
C ALA A 30 5.37 11.15 18.43
N ASP A 31 6.33 12.06 18.24
CA ASP A 31 6.16 13.39 17.64
C ASP A 31 6.70 13.51 16.19
N ALA A 32 7.42 12.51 15.66
CA ALA A 32 7.76 12.49 14.24
C ALA A 32 6.50 12.17 13.43
N GLY A 33 6.30 12.86 12.30
CA GLY A 33 5.20 12.62 11.38
C GLY A 33 5.27 11.24 10.70
N PRO A 34 4.40 10.98 9.71
CA PRO A 34 4.50 9.81 8.84
C PRO A 34 5.89 9.68 8.21
N LEU A 35 6.30 8.45 7.90
CA LEU A 35 7.51 8.23 7.13
C LEU A 35 7.38 8.88 5.75
N ALA A 36 8.42 9.60 5.32
CA ALA A 36 8.48 10.18 3.99
C ALA A 36 8.85 9.09 2.96
N LEU A 37 8.08 8.98 1.89
CA LEU A 37 8.39 8.15 0.73
C LEU A 37 8.81 9.04 -0.43
N ASN A 38 10.02 8.83 -0.91
CA ASN A 38 10.55 9.56 -2.05
C ASN A 38 10.00 8.99 -3.38
N ALA A 39 10.35 9.63 -4.49
CA ALA A 39 9.90 9.21 -5.82
C ALA A 39 10.39 7.81 -6.22
N PHE A 40 11.61 7.43 -5.85
CA PHE A 40 12.14 6.08 -6.10
C PHE A 40 11.41 5.01 -5.28
N ASP A 41 11.09 5.29 -4.01
CA ASP A 41 10.29 4.39 -3.18
C ASP A 41 8.92 4.15 -3.81
N LEU A 42 8.27 5.20 -4.31
CA LEU A 42 6.99 5.09 -5.03
C LEU A 42 7.07 4.24 -6.30
N ILE A 43 8.19 4.33 -7.02
CA ILE A 43 8.45 3.51 -8.22
C ILE A 43 8.57 2.04 -7.83
N ILE A 44 9.33 1.71 -6.77
CA ILE A 44 9.51 0.33 -6.28
C ILE A 44 8.16 -0.31 -5.90
N LEU A 45 7.22 0.47 -5.36
CA LEU A 45 5.87 0.01 -5.01
C LEU A 45 4.96 -0.25 -6.23
N SER A 46 5.42 0.03 -7.45
CA SER A 46 4.67 -0.23 -8.68
C SER A 46 4.49 -1.73 -8.91
N GLN A 47 3.26 -2.15 -9.24
CA GLN A 47 2.97 -3.56 -9.57
C GLN A 47 3.81 -4.07 -10.75
N GLY A 48 4.23 -3.19 -11.66
CA GLY A 48 5.07 -3.57 -12.80
C GLY A 48 6.50 -3.97 -12.43
N LEU A 49 6.97 -3.61 -11.24
CA LEU A 49 8.28 -4.01 -10.72
C LEU A 49 8.17 -5.13 -9.66
N ASN A 50 6.95 -5.59 -9.36
CA ASN A 50 6.73 -6.65 -8.39
C ASN A 50 6.79 -8.03 -9.06
N LEU A 51 7.93 -8.72 -8.90
CA LEU A 51 8.17 -10.04 -9.47
C LEU A 51 7.50 -11.18 -8.69
N SER A 52 6.92 -10.93 -7.50
CA SER A 52 6.28 -11.98 -6.70
C SER A 52 5.13 -12.68 -7.45
N ILE A 53 4.50 -11.96 -8.37
CA ILE A 53 3.40 -12.44 -9.22
C ILE A 53 3.84 -13.61 -10.11
N LEU A 54 5.12 -13.68 -10.51
CA LEU A 54 5.64 -14.78 -11.34
C LEU A 54 5.65 -16.13 -10.61
N PHE A 55 5.54 -16.11 -9.28
CA PHE A 55 5.59 -17.31 -8.44
C PHE A 55 4.21 -17.73 -7.91
N ASP A 56 3.14 -16.98 -8.22
CA ASP A 56 1.80 -17.29 -7.74
C ASP A 56 1.17 -18.41 -8.60
N ARG A 57 0.99 -19.60 -8.02
CA ARG A 57 0.66 -20.86 -8.72
C ARG A 57 -0.82 -20.98 -9.12
N GLY A 58 -1.46 -19.89 -9.51
CA GLY A 58 -2.81 -19.90 -10.07
C GLY A 58 -3.93 -19.60 -9.08
N GLN A 59 -3.68 -18.84 -8.01
CA GLN A 59 -4.77 -18.14 -7.34
C GLN A 59 -5.20 -16.98 -8.23
N ASP A 60 -6.49 -16.94 -8.54
CA ASP A 60 -7.17 -15.88 -9.30
C ASP A 60 -6.53 -14.53 -8.98
N SER A 61 -5.80 -14.02 -9.98
CA SER A 61 -5.10 -12.74 -9.95
C SER A 61 -5.96 -11.76 -9.17
N MET A 62 -5.47 -11.33 -8.01
CA MET A 62 -6.11 -10.36 -7.14
C MET A 62 -6.20 -9.04 -7.90
N LYS A 63 -7.15 -8.96 -8.84
CA LYS A 63 -7.12 -8.16 -10.09
C LYS A 63 -6.49 -6.80 -9.88
N HIS A 64 -5.17 -6.65 -9.93
CA HIS A 64 -4.44 -5.38 -9.86
C HIS A 64 -5.09 -4.29 -8.96
N HIS A 65 -5.70 -4.65 -7.83
CA HIS A 65 -6.38 -3.65 -7.02
C HIS A 65 -5.27 -2.91 -6.30
N GLN A 66 -4.99 -1.68 -6.75
CA GLN A 66 -4.14 -0.78 -6.01
C GLN A 66 -4.85 -0.51 -4.68
N THR A 67 -4.37 -1.15 -3.61
CA THR A 67 -4.88 -1.01 -2.24
C THR A 67 -4.27 0.21 -1.56
N ARG A 68 -4.06 1.26 -2.37
CA ARG A 68 -3.47 2.53 -1.98
C ARG A 68 -4.41 3.64 -2.40
N PHE A 69 -4.53 4.66 -1.55
CA PHE A 69 -5.23 5.90 -1.88
C PHE A 69 -4.42 7.10 -1.39
N LEU A 70 -4.69 8.26 -1.99
CA LEU A 70 -4.07 9.53 -1.62
C LEU A 70 -5.04 10.36 -0.79
N THR A 71 -4.50 11.24 0.05
CA THR A 71 -5.27 12.21 0.84
C THR A 71 -4.47 13.49 1.03
N GLN A 72 -5.18 14.62 1.10
CA GLN A 72 -4.63 15.92 1.50
C GLN A 72 -4.98 16.28 2.94
N LYS A 73 -5.67 15.39 3.67
CA LYS A 73 -5.99 15.59 5.07
C LYS A 73 -4.75 15.37 5.93
N PRO A 74 -4.58 16.08 7.06
CA PRO A 74 -3.46 15.85 7.96
C PRO A 74 -3.40 14.39 8.42
N ALA A 75 -2.22 13.82 8.51
CA ALA A 75 -2.03 12.39 8.80
C ALA A 75 -2.71 11.93 10.11
N LYS A 76 -2.71 12.77 11.16
CA LYS A 76 -3.41 12.47 12.42
C LYS A 76 -4.93 12.35 12.22
N VAL A 77 -5.52 13.20 11.37
CA VAL A 77 -6.95 13.13 11.02
C VAL A 77 -7.26 11.87 10.24
N VAL A 78 -6.42 11.54 9.26
CA VAL A 78 -6.55 10.32 8.44
C VAL A 78 -6.53 9.08 9.33
N LEU A 79 -5.54 8.99 10.23
CA LEU A 79 -5.39 7.91 11.20
C LEU A 79 -6.64 7.74 12.08
N SER A 80 -7.17 8.83 12.65
CA SER A 80 -8.37 8.81 13.47
C SER A 80 -9.62 8.42 12.68
N SER A 81 -9.81 8.94 11.46
CA SER A 81 -10.92 8.56 10.59
C SER A 81 -10.87 7.07 10.25
N MET A 82 -9.68 6.56 9.91
CA MET A 82 -9.46 5.14 9.64
C MET A 82 -9.78 4.26 10.85
N GLU A 83 -9.38 4.68 12.05
CA GLU A 83 -9.69 3.97 13.29
C GLU A 83 -11.19 3.88 13.55
N VAL A 84 -11.89 5.01 13.48
CA VAL A 84 -13.35 5.07 13.71
C VAL A 84 -14.08 4.17 12.71
N VAL A 85 -13.72 4.23 11.43
CA VAL A 85 -14.31 3.38 10.40
C VAL A 85 -14.04 1.90 10.68
N ALA A 86 -12.79 1.51 10.94
CA ALA A 86 -12.44 0.12 11.24
C ALA A 86 -13.20 -0.42 12.46
N GLN A 87 -13.31 0.36 13.53
CA GLN A 87 -14.06 -0.01 14.73
C GLN A 87 -15.58 -0.12 14.47
N SER A 88 -16.16 0.80 13.69
CA SER A 88 -17.57 0.73 13.29
C SER A 88 -17.89 -0.51 12.44
N MET A 89 -16.90 -1.02 11.71
CA MET A 89 -16.99 -2.28 10.96
C MET A 89 -16.81 -3.52 11.86
N GLY A 90 -16.61 -3.34 13.17
CA GLY A 90 -16.49 -4.41 14.16
C GLY A 90 -15.09 -4.98 14.33
N PHE A 91 -14.06 -4.31 13.82
CA PHE A 91 -12.67 -4.74 13.97
C PHE A 91 -12.00 -4.10 15.19
N LYS A 92 -11.02 -4.81 15.74
CA LYS A 92 -10.09 -4.26 16.73
C LYS A 92 -8.97 -3.52 16.02
N THR A 93 -8.60 -2.35 16.52
CA THR A 93 -7.51 -1.54 15.99
C THR A 93 -6.35 -1.47 16.99
N HIS A 94 -5.13 -1.40 16.47
CA HIS A 94 -3.93 -1.06 17.23
C HIS A 94 -3.06 -0.14 16.40
N ILE A 95 -2.66 1.00 16.95
CA ILE A 95 -1.95 2.04 16.22
C ILE A 95 -0.59 2.30 16.86
N ARG A 96 0.44 2.39 16.04
CA ARG A 96 1.80 2.79 16.43
C ARG A 96 2.48 3.47 15.25
N ASN A 97 3.11 4.62 15.45
CA ASN A 97 3.94 5.31 14.45
C ASN A 97 3.27 5.43 13.06
N PHE A 98 2.05 5.98 13.00
CA PHE A 98 1.26 6.10 11.75
C PHE A 98 0.96 4.78 11.00
N LYS A 99 1.16 3.66 11.67
CA LYS A 99 0.80 2.31 11.24
C LYS A 99 -0.35 1.79 12.10
N MET A 100 -1.44 1.37 11.47
CA MET A 100 -2.61 0.79 12.11
C MET A 100 -2.73 -0.68 11.72
N ARG A 101 -2.76 -1.55 12.71
CA ARG A 101 -3.13 -2.97 12.56
C ARG A 101 -4.61 -3.13 12.89
N VAL A 102 -5.35 -3.73 11.96
CA VAL A 102 -6.77 -4.06 12.07
C VAL A 102 -6.89 -5.56 12.17
N GLU A 103 -7.61 -6.04 13.18
CA GLU A 103 -7.76 -7.46 13.46
C GLU A 103 -9.22 -7.82 13.72
N GLY A 104 -9.63 -8.97 13.22
CA GLY A 104 -10.95 -9.52 13.45
C GLY A 104 -10.99 -11.02 13.22
N LEU A 105 -12.15 -11.60 13.51
CA LEU A 105 -12.47 -12.94 13.06
C LEU A 105 -12.87 -12.88 11.59
N SER A 106 -12.43 -13.85 10.82
CA SER A 106 -12.90 -14.00 9.45
C SER A 106 -14.41 -14.26 9.40
N ALA A 107 -15.04 -14.00 8.26
CA ALA A 107 -16.46 -14.20 8.04
C ALA A 107 -16.90 -15.67 8.23
N ASN A 108 -16.00 -16.62 7.95
CA ASN A 108 -16.23 -18.05 8.20
C ASN A 108 -15.95 -18.46 9.66
N LYS A 109 -15.47 -17.55 10.51
CA LYS A 109 -15.14 -17.76 11.94
C LYS A 109 -14.12 -18.88 12.20
N THR A 110 -13.43 -19.34 11.16
CA THR A 110 -12.44 -20.42 11.24
C THR A 110 -11.01 -19.90 11.19
N SER A 111 -10.78 -18.63 10.85
CA SER A 111 -9.45 -18.04 10.76
C SER A 111 -9.41 -16.60 11.27
N HIS A 112 -8.20 -16.09 11.48
CA HIS A 112 -7.95 -14.71 11.82
C HIS A 112 -7.81 -13.88 10.55
N PHE A 113 -8.50 -12.74 10.52
CA PHE A 113 -8.34 -11.72 9.49
C PHE A 113 -7.50 -10.58 10.05
N SER A 114 -6.45 -10.19 9.32
CA SER A 114 -5.57 -9.09 9.75
C SER A 114 -5.10 -8.25 8.57
N VAL A 115 -5.18 -6.93 8.75
CA VAL A 115 -4.79 -5.93 7.77
C VAL A 115 -3.88 -4.92 8.45
N ILE A 116 -2.87 -4.46 7.72
CA ILE A 116 -1.98 -3.38 8.13
C ILE A 116 -2.28 -2.21 7.22
N LEU A 117 -2.47 -1.03 7.82
CA LEU A 117 -2.61 0.23 7.13
C LEU A 117 -1.48 1.13 7.56
N GLU A 118 -0.82 1.79 6.62
CA GLU A 118 0.32 2.63 6.92
C GLU A 118 0.21 3.94 6.14
N VAL A 119 0.41 5.05 6.86
CA VAL A 119 0.37 6.39 6.29
C VAL A 119 1.79 6.84 6.00
N PHE A 120 2.00 7.35 4.79
CA PHE A 120 3.28 7.86 4.32
C PHE A 120 3.11 9.29 3.80
N GLU A 121 4.09 10.15 4.04
CA GLU A 121 4.18 11.44 3.38
C GLU A 121 4.84 11.27 2.00
N VAL A 122 4.16 11.67 0.93
CA VAL A 122 4.70 11.57 -0.45
C VAL A 122 5.00 12.93 -1.06
N ALA A 123 4.42 13.99 -0.49
CA ALA A 123 4.72 15.39 -0.76
C ALA A 123 4.24 16.22 0.44
N PRO A 124 4.65 17.50 0.60
CA PRO A 124 4.33 18.31 1.77
C PRO A 124 2.84 18.43 2.13
N THR A 125 1.95 18.21 1.16
CA THR A 125 0.48 18.26 1.35
C THR A 125 -0.23 16.98 0.94
N PHE A 126 0.51 15.91 0.60
CA PHE A 126 -0.06 14.66 0.14
C PHE A 126 0.47 13.50 0.97
N PHE A 127 -0.48 12.73 1.48
CA PHE A 127 -0.22 11.48 2.17
C PHE A 127 -0.77 10.33 1.34
N MET A 128 -0.04 9.23 1.33
CA MET A 128 -0.47 7.96 0.78
C MET A 128 -0.82 7.03 1.93
N VAL A 129 -1.97 6.38 1.85
CA VAL A 129 -2.32 5.27 2.74
C VAL A 129 -2.14 3.98 1.96
N ASP A 130 -1.30 3.10 2.46
CA ASP A 130 -1.15 1.74 1.95
C ASP A 130 -1.87 0.73 2.84
N VAL A 131 -2.67 -0.13 2.21
CA VAL A 131 -3.48 -1.14 2.88
C VAL A 131 -2.99 -2.50 2.43
N GLN A 132 -2.40 -3.25 3.36
CA GLN A 132 -1.77 -4.53 3.10
C GLN A 132 -2.45 -5.66 3.88
N LYS A 133 -2.72 -6.77 3.21
CA LYS A 133 -3.23 -7.98 3.85
C LYS A 133 -2.09 -8.65 4.64
N ALA A 134 -2.25 -8.82 5.95
CA ALA A 134 -1.31 -9.54 6.78
C ALA A 134 -1.73 -11.02 6.99
N ALA A 135 -3.02 -11.28 7.15
CA ALA A 135 -3.57 -12.63 7.29
C ALA A 135 -5.02 -12.70 6.80
N GLY A 136 -5.46 -13.91 6.39
CA GLY A 136 -6.82 -14.17 5.91
C GLY A 136 -6.95 -14.31 4.40
N ASP A 137 -8.18 -14.50 3.94
CA ASP A 137 -8.50 -14.80 2.55
C ASP A 137 -8.43 -13.53 1.67
N ALA A 138 -7.92 -13.67 0.44
CA ALA A 138 -7.78 -12.55 -0.48
C ALA A 138 -9.14 -11.92 -0.88
N SER A 139 -10.18 -12.75 -1.01
CA SER A 139 -11.54 -12.29 -1.35
C SER A 139 -12.18 -11.49 -0.20
N GLU A 140 -11.91 -11.90 1.05
CA GLU A 140 -12.36 -11.21 2.25
C GLU A 140 -11.65 -9.86 2.39
N PHE A 141 -10.34 -9.84 2.19
CA PHE A 141 -9.55 -8.59 2.17
C PHE A 141 -10.08 -7.60 1.13
N LEU A 142 -10.40 -8.07 -0.08
CA LEU A 142 -10.92 -7.17 -1.12
C LEU A 142 -12.29 -6.58 -0.75
N LYS A 143 -13.16 -7.35 -0.11
CA LYS A 143 -14.45 -6.86 0.42
C LYS A 143 -14.24 -5.84 1.52
N PHE A 144 -13.32 -6.12 2.46
CA PHE A 144 -12.92 -5.19 3.50
C PHE A 144 -12.45 -3.87 2.89
N TYR A 145 -11.47 -3.91 1.97
CA TYR A 145 -10.90 -2.71 1.36
C TYR A 145 -11.96 -1.85 0.65
N LYS A 146 -12.87 -2.47 -0.12
CA LYS A 146 -13.95 -1.74 -0.79
C LYS A 146 -14.91 -1.08 0.19
N ASN A 147 -15.31 -1.78 1.25
CA ASN A 147 -16.19 -1.21 2.27
C ASN A 147 -15.48 -0.10 3.06
N PHE A 148 -14.22 -0.33 3.44
CA PHE A 148 -13.39 0.62 4.16
C PHE A 148 -13.22 1.93 3.39
N CYS A 149 -12.80 1.86 2.12
CA CYS A 149 -12.66 3.05 1.27
C CYS A 149 -14.00 3.74 0.99
N GLY A 150 -15.11 3.00 0.90
CA GLY A 150 -16.44 3.60 0.76
C GLY A 150 -16.85 4.45 1.97
N ASN A 151 -16.42 4.07 3.18
CA ASN A 151 -16.67 4.84 4.40
C ASN A 151 -15.66 5.98 4.64
N LEU A 152 -14.64 6.10 3.79
CA LEU A 152 -13.58 7.12 3.87
C LEU A 152 -13.57 8.05 2.63
N GLU A 153 -14.67 8.09 1.88
CA GLU A 153 -14.77 8.87 0.64
C GLU A 153 -14.49 10.37 0.85
N ASP A 154 -14.78 10.90 2.04
CA ASP A 154 -14.58 12.29 2.44
C ASP A 154 -13.11 12.69 2.64
N ILE A 155 -12.24 11.71 2.91
CA ILE A 155 -10.80 11.94 3.09
C ILE A 155 -9.97 11.51 1.86
N ILE A 156 -10.53 10.68 0.98
CA ILE A 156 -9.84 10.22 -0.23
C ILE A 156 -9.77 11.37 -1.24
N TRP A 157 -8.55 11.74 -1.60
CA TRP A 157 -8.31 12.73 -2.63
C TRP A 157 -8.58 12.14 -4.02
N ARG A 158 -9.35 12.88 -4.82
CA ARG A 158 -9.55 12.61 -6.24
C ARG A 158 -9.02 13.81 -7.03
N PRO A 159 -8.29 13.58 -8.13
CA PRO A 159 -7.92 14.68 -9.01
C PRO A 159 -9.21 15.37 -9.49
N PRO A 160 -9.23 16.70 -9.57
CA PRO A 160 -10.35 17.40 -10.19
C PRO A 160 -10.51 16.86 -11.61
N ASP A 161 -11.69 16.32 -11.92
CA ASP A 161 -12.01 15.72 -13.21
C ASP A 161 -11.47 16.60 -14.35
N GLU A 162 -10.60 16.04 -15.19
CA GLU A 162 -10.57 16.48 -16.58
C GLU A 162 -11.93 16.10 -17.17
N SER A 163 -12.91 17.00 -17.04
CA SER A 163 -14.08 16.99 -17.91
C SER A 163 -13.62 17.33 -19.33
N CYS A 164 -12.83 16.47 -19.95
CA CYS A 164 -12.64 16.40 -21.39
C CYS A 164 -13.97 15.94 -21.96
N LYS A 165 -14.87 16.91 -22.14
CA LYS A 165 -16.11 16.77 -22.91
C LYS A 165 -15.74 16.14 -24.24
N SER A 166 -16.13 14.89 -24.46
CA SER A 166 -16.21 14.31 -25.79
C SER A 166 -17.33 15.03 -26.55
N ARG A 167 -17.03 16.22 -27.08
CA ARG A 167 -17.80 16.81 -28.17
C ARG A 167 -17.53 15.96 -29.40
N VAL A 168 -18.19 14.81 -29.47
CA VAL A 168 -18.44 14.11 -30.73
C VAL A 168 -19.34 15.04 -31.55
N THR A 169 -18.75 15.93 -32.33
CA THR A 169 -19.45 16.62 -33.40
C THR A 169 -19.81 15.56 -34.44
N LYS A 170 -21.07 15.10 -34.41
CA LYS A 170 -21.64 14.34 -35.53
C LYS A 170 -21.63 15.24 -36.76
N ALA A 171 -20.61 15.09 -37.61
CA ALA A 171 -20.66 15.61 -38.97
C ALA A 171 -21.79 14.89 -39.71
N ARG A 172 -22.90 15.58 -39.95
CA ARG A 172 -23.94 15.12 -40.87
C ARG A 172 -23.35 15.15 -42.29
N SER A 173 -22.95 13.99 -42.79
CA SER A 173 -22.68 13.80 -44.23
C SER A 173 -23.97 14.08 -45.00
N ARG A 174 -23.95 15.14 -45.80
CA ARG A 174 -25.02 15.49 -46.73
C ARG A 174 -24.71 14.78 -48.05
N LYS A 175 -25.43 13.69 -48.32
CA LYS A 175 -25.35 12.93 -49.57
C LYS A 175 -25.78 13.85 -50.72
N ARG A 176 -24.92 13.96 -51.75
CA ARG A 176 -25.29 14.46 -53.08
C ARG A 176 -25.49 13.25 -53.99
#